data_AF-A0A524J449-F1
#
_entry.id   AF-A0A524J449-F1
#
_cell.length_a   1.000
_cell.length_b   1.000
_cell.length_c   1.000
_cell.angle_alpha   90.00
_cell.angle_beta   90.00
_cell.angle_gamma   90.00
#
_symmetry.space_group_name_H-M   'P 1'
#
loop_
_entity.id
_entity.type
_entity.pdbx_description
1 polymer ?
#
loop_
_entity_poly.entity_id
_entity_poly.type
_entity_poly.pdbx_seq_one_letter_code
_entity_poly.pdbx_strand_id
1 'polypeptide(L)'
;MQLTGTQFTRTAAVFGNDISTLPDFPAEIRAPAGSLPGVSGFQISFSSSTIHTPGDQPDVLVAMNPAALKTNVGDLPAGGALIVNKDAFTQQNLNKAAYTSNPLTDGSLKDFALFEVPISTLNERSLDGLDMTSKQKDLTKNFFALGLMFWLYERSMEPTIQWVNTKFGARPVVAEANKRALRAGYAFGETTEAFHTHYRVRPAKLEPGTYRNITGNEATALGFLTASRLADRELFYGSYPITPASEILHQLSGYKTFGVKTFQAEDEIAAIGAAIGASYGGALALTASSGPGIALKTEAMGLAVMVELPLVVVDVQRAGPSTGMPTKNEQADLLQVMFGRNSDSPLPVVAPATPGECFDLAIEACRLALKYMTPVVYLSDAFLATGSEPWRIPATADMPRIGVKNASDPTTFRPYERDPETLARPWAVPGTAGLEHRIGGLEKADVTGNVSYDPDNHHQMQLYRQAKVAGIARDIPPLEVFGPERGDLLILGWGSTFGAIRSAAELLAADGAAVAHAHMRHLNPFPANTEAVLRSYRRVLIPEVNLGQLLMLVRARYLIDAVGYDKVRGKPFRIGEIVDEARRLLAQDA
;
A
#
# COMPACT_ATOMS: atom_id res chain seq x y z
N MET A 1 11.13 2.14 17.39
CA MET A 1 11.55 1.24 16.30
C MET A 1 11.28 1.79 14.92
N GLN A 2 10.07 2.29 14.61
CA GLN A 2 9.74 2.92 13.32
C GLN A 2 10.83 3.88 12.80
N LEU A 3 11.19 4.88 13.60
CA LEU A 3 12.22 5.85 13.24
C LEU A 3 13.58 5.19 12.89
N THR A 4 13.99 4.18 13.67
CA THR A 4 15.24 3.44 13.46
C THR A 4 15.22 2.71 12.12
N GLY A 5 14.13 2.02 11.82
CA GLY A 5 13.94 1.34 10.53
C GLY A 5 13.92 2.30 9.34
N THR A 6 13.25 3.45 9.48
CA THR A 6 13.25 4.50 8.45
C THR A 6 14.66 5.06 8.19
N GLN A 7 15.45 5.33 9.24
CA GLN A 7 16.83 5.81 9.05
C GLN A 7 17.71 4.74 8.40
N PHE A 8 17.56 3.47 8.79
CA PHE A 8 18.30 2.39 8.14
C PHE A 8 17.95 2.28 6.65
N THR A 9 16.64 2.30 6.33
CA THR A 9 16.12 2.31 4.96
C THR A 9 16.73 3.44 4.14
N ARG A 10 16.76 4.66 4.68
CA ARG A 10 17.34 5.81 4.00
C ARG A 10 18.84 5.63 3.73
N THR A 11 19.60 5.13 4.71
CA THR A 11 21.04 4.88 4.53
C THR A 11 21.30 3.78 3.49
N ALA A 12 20.53 2.70 3.51
CA ALA A 12 20.62 1.63 2.50
C ALA A 12 20.29 2.15 1.09
N ALA A 13 19.30 3.05 0.97
CA ALA A 13 18.93 3.64 -0.31
C ALA A 13 20.05 4.54 -0.86
N VAL A 14 20.70 5.33 0.01
CA VAL A 14 21.88 6.16 -0.36
C VAL A 14 23.05 5.29 -0.83
N PHE A 15 23.20 4.08 -0.29
CA PHE A 15 24.19 3.11 -0.74
C PHE A 15 23.83 2.44 -2.08
N GLY A 16 22.63 2.71 -2.61
CA GLY A 16 22.14 2.17 -3.87
C GLY A 16 21.59 0.76 -3.76
N ASN A 17 21.15 0.30 -2.58
CA ASN A 17 20.45 -0.98 -2.46
C ASN A 17 19.01 -0.90 -2.95
N ASP A 18 18.51 -2.02 -3.48
CA ASP A 18 17.08 -2.22 -3.62
C ASP A 18 16.50 -2.59 -2.24
N ILE A 19 15.29 -2.10 -1.93
CA ILE A 19 14.74 -2.13 -0.57
C ILE A 19 13.23 -2.37 -0.58
N SER A 20 12.76 -3.19 0.36
CA SER A 20 11.35 -3.33 0.69
C SER A 20 11.16 -3.30 2.21
N THR A 21 10.13 -2.62 2.69
CA THR A 21 9.87 -2.44 4.13
C THR A 21 8.48 -2.89 4.55
N LEU A 22 8.37 -3.35 5.79
CA LEU A 22 7.11 -3.64 6.46
C LEU A 22 7.10 -3.00 7.86
N PRO A 23 6.52 -1.80 7.99
CA PRO A 23 6.18 -1.24 9.28
C PRO A 23 5.09 -2.07 9.98
N ASP A 24 5.34 -2.51 11.22
CA ASP A 24 4.32 -3.12 12.06
C ASP A 24 3.96 -2.23 13.25
N PHE A 25 2.73 -1.74 13.23
CA PHE A 25 2.19 -0.87 14.27
C PHE A 25 1.43 -1.68 15.32
N PRO A 26 1.48 -1.26 16.59
CA PRO A 26 0.75 -1.95 17.65
C PRO A 26 -0.74 -1.98 17.35
N ALA A 27 -1.42 -3.04 17.80
CA ALA A 27 -2.86 -3.18 17.62
C ALA A 27 -3.65 -2.11 18.40
N GLU A 28 -3.07 -1.63 19.50
CA GLU A 28 -3.67 -0.59 20.35
C GLU A 28 -2.82 0.68 20.41
N ILE A 29 -3.46 1.83 20.26
CA ILE A 29 -2.81 3.15 20.34
C ILE A 29 -2.24 3.44 21.74
N ARG A 30 -2.83 2.86 22.80
CA ARG A 30 -2.45 3.10 24.21
C ARG A 30 -2.16 1.81 24.98
N ALA A 31 -1.63 0.78 24.32
CA ALA A 31 -1.16 -0.40 25.03
C ALA A 31 -0.10 -0.01 26.08
N PRO A 32 -0.09 -0.65 27.27
CA PRO A 32 0.95 -0.45 28.26
C PRO A 32 2.34 -0.70 27.67
N ALA A 33 3.30 0.20 27.92
CA ALA A 33 4.66 0.05 27.44
C ALA A 33 5.29 -1.27 27.95
N GLY A 34 5.78 -2.09 27.00
CA GLY A 34 6.37 -3.40 27.27
C GLY A 34 5.37 -4.56 27.32
N SER A 35 4.10 -4.35 26.93
CA SER A 35 3.10 -5.41 26.74
C SER A 35 3.05 -5.91 25.30
N LEU A 36 2.47 -7.10 25.08
CA LEU A 36 2.34 -7.71 23.76
C LEU A 36 1.51 -6.87 22.75
N PRO A 37 0.34 -6.31 23.11
CA PRO A 37 -0.45 -5.48 22.18
C PRO A 37 0.24 -4.17 21.78
N GLY A 38 1.22 -3.73 22.57
CA GLY A 38 2.01 -2.51 22.35
C GLY A 38 3.31 -2.72 21.59
N VAL A 39 3.57 -3.94 21.10
CA VAL A 39 4.76 -4.22 20.30
C VAL A 39 4.65 -3.50 18.96
N SER A 40 5.75 -2.83 18.58
CA SER A 40 5.90 -2.23 17.26
C SER A 40 7.19 -2.75 16.63
N GLY A 41 7.07 -3.26 15.40
CA GLY A 41 8.16 -3.82 14.62
C GLY A 41 8.44 -3.00 13.36
N PHE A 42 9.63 -3.18 12.79
CA PHE A 42 9.96 -2.66 11.47
C PHE A 42 10.86 -3.69 10.81
N GLN A 43 10.38 -4.30 9.72
CA GLN A 43 11.17 -5.23 8.93
C GLN A 43 11.66 -4.52 7.67
N ILE A 44 12.92 -4.79 7.32
CA ILE A 44 13.55 -4.29 6.12
C ILE A 44 14.26 -5.45 5.43
N SER A 45 14.00 -5.62 4.15
CA SER A 45 14.83 -6.41 3.24
C SER A 45 15.57 -5.44 2.33
N PHE A 46 16.87 -5.69 2.11
CA PHE A 46 17.68 -4.91 1.19
C PHE A 46 18.69 -5.82 0.50
N SER A 47 18.92 -5.57 -0.79
CA SER A 47 19.68 -6.51 -1.63
C SER A 47 20.53 -5.78 -2.68
N SER A 48 21.48 -6.54 -3.26
CA SER A 48 22.20 -6.17 -4.48
C SER A 48 21.48 -6.64 -5.76
N SER A 49 20.37 -7.35 -5.60
CA SER A 49 19.48 -7.81 -6.67
C SER A 49 18.08 -7.25 -6.42
N THR A 50 17.23 -7.32 -7.43
CA THR A 50 15.85 -6.86 -7.30
C THR A 50 15.11 -7.70 -6.26
N ILE A 51 14.42 -7.04 -5.33
CA ILE A 51 13.57 -7.69 -4.33
C ILE A 51 12.16 -7.12 -4.42
N HIS A 52 11.17 -7.98 -4.20
CA HIS A 52 9.77 -7.59 -4.32
C HIS A 52 9.02 -7.66 -2.99
N THR A 53 9.63 -8.21 -1.94
CA THR A 53 9.03 -8.35 -0.62
C THR A 53 10.00 -7.92 0.49
N PRO A 54 9.48 -7.62 1.68
CA PRO A 54 10.29 -7.44 2.89
C PRO A 54 10.98 -8.72 3.39
N GLY A 55 10.84 -9.86 2.67
CA GLY A 55 11.38 -11.17 3.03
C GLY A 55 10.43 -12.01 3.91
N ASP A 56 10.56 -13.34 3.81
CA ASP A 56 9.75 -14.29 4.58
C ASP A 56 10.15 -14.37 6.05
N GLN A 57 11.45 -14.31 6.27
CA GLN A 57 12.12 -14.50 7.55
C GLN A 57 13.28 -13.51 7.64
N PRO A 58 13.47 -12.82 8.77
CA PRO A 58 14.64 -11.98 8.97
C PRO A 58 15.89 -12.83 9.22
N ASP A 59 17.05 -12.40 8.70
CA ASP A 59 18.35 -12.98 9.08
C ASP A 59 18.80 -12.54 10.48
N VAL A 60 18.37 -11.34 10.90
CA VAL A 60 18.73 -10.71 12.17
C VAL A 60 17.49 -10.13 12.83
N LEU A 61 17.25 -10.51 14.09
CA LEU A 61 16.19 -9.92 14.93
C LEU A 61 16.80 -9.09 16.06
N VAL A 62 16.41 -7.82 16.14
CA VAL A 62 16.77 -6.93 17.26
C VAL A 62 15.59 -6.77 18.21
N ALA A 63 15.65 -7.41 19.37
CA ALA A 63 14.61 -7.34 20.39
C ALA A 63 14.99 -6.39 21.54
N MET A 64 14.32 -5.23 21.58
CA MET A 64 14.59 -4.20 22.60
C MET A 64 13.99 -4.51 23.99
N ASN A 65 13.09 -5.50 24.07
CA ASN A 65 12.43 -5.94 25.30
C ASN A 65 11.83 -7.35 25.14
N PRO A 66 11.38 -8.01 26.23
CA PRO A 66 10.82 -9.35 26.18
C PRO A 66 9.54 -9.49 25.33
N ALA A 67 8.66 -8.48 25.32
CA ALA A 67 7.43 -8.53 24.52
C ALA A 67 7.73 -8.56 23.02
N ALA A 68 8.69 -7.75 22.57
CA ALA A 68 9.17 -7.75 21.19
C ALA A 68 9.81 -9.09 20.81
N LEU A 69 10.59 -9.69 21.73
CA LEU A 69 11.13 -11.05 21.53
C LEU A 69 9.99 -12.07 21.36
N LYS A 70 9.06 -12.13 22.31
CA LYS A 70 7.97 -13.13 22.30
C LYS A 70 7.12 -13.07 21.03
N THR A 71 6.91 -11.86 20.53
CA THR A 71 6.04 -11.62 19.36
C THR A 71 6.70 -12.05 18.05
N ASN A 72 8.03 -11.92 17.93
CA ASN A 72 8.72 -12.02 16.64
C ASN A 72 9.78 -13.12 16.56
N VAL A 73 10.16 -13.76 17.68
CA VAL A 73 11.22 -14.79 17.67
C VAL A 73 10.86 -15.99 16.79
N GLY A 74 9.57 -16.32 16.66
CA GLY A 74 9.11 -17.39 15.77
C GLY A 74 9.26 -17.09 14.27
N ASP A 75 9.55 -15.84 13.90
CA ASP A 75 9.82 -15.47 12.51
C ASP A 75 11.31 -15.62 12.16
N LEU A 76 12.21 -15.60 13.16
CA LEU A 76 13.65 -15.82 12.98
C LEU A 76 13.93 -17.32 12.72
N PRO A 77 14.69 -17.69 11.68
CA PRO A 77 15.06 -19.09 11.46
C PRO A 77 16.08 -19.57 12.48
N ALA A 78 16.17 -20.90 12.63
CA ALA A 78 17.24 -21.52 13.39
C ALA A 78 18.61 -21.11 12.82
N GLY A 79 19.56 -20.77 13.70
CA GLY A 79 20.86 -20.19 13.36
C GLY A 79 20.84 -18.68 13.08
N GLY A 80 19.66 -18.05 12.97
CA GLY A 80 19.53 -16.61 12.80
C GLY A 80 20.12 -15.81 13.97
N ALA A 81 20.55 -14.59 13.69
CA ALA A 81 21.17 -13.72 14.69
C ALA A 81 20.12 -13.02 15.55
N LEU A 82 20.17 -13.24 16.86
CA LEU A 82 19.24 -12.67 17.82
C LEU A 82 19.96 -11.68 18.73
N ILE A 83 19.77 -10.38 18.50
CA ILE A 83 20.34 -9.32 19.32
C ILE A 83 19.30 -8.86 20.34
N VAL A 84 19.60 -9.00 21.63
CA VAL A 84 18.69 -8.63 22.72
C VAL A 84 19.27 -7.52 23.59
N ASN A 85 18.42 -6.56 23.98
CA ASN A 85 18.74 -5.61 25.05
C ASN A 85 18.59 -6.31 26.41
N LYS A 86 19.64 -6.95 26.91
CA LYS A 86 19.56 -7.77 28.14
C LYS A 86 19.07 -6.97 29.35
N ASP A 87 19.36 -5.67 29.40
CA ASP A 87 18.94 -4.78 30.49
C ASP A 87 17.41 -4.63 30.58
N ALA A 88 16.68 -4.93 29.50
CA ALA A 88 15.22 -4.88 29.48
C ALA A 88 14.54 -6.15 30.02
N PHE A 89 15.28 -7.24 30.27
CA PHE A 89 14.76 -8.53 30.74
C PHE A 89 14.65 -8.57 32.26
N THR A 90 14.04 -7.54 32.85
CA THR A 90 13.70 -7.49 34.27
C THR A 90 12.45 -8.30 34.58
N GLN A 91 12.29 -8.74 35.83
CA GLN A 91 11.09 -9.49 36.26
C GLN A 91 9.78 -8.75 35.92
N GLN A 92 9.75 -7.42 36.09
CA GLN A 92 8.59 -6.61 35.77
C GLN A 92 8.22 -6.69 34.27
N ASN A 93 9.20 -6.62 33.37
CA ASN A 93 8.96 -6.68 31.94
C ASN A 93 8.64 -8.09 31.45
N LEU A 94 9.24 -9.12 32.07
CA LEU A 94 8.88 -10.53 31.82
C LEU A 94 7.42 -10.79 32.18
N ASN A 95 6.96 -10.28 33.33
CA ASN A 95 5.56 -10.38 33.75
C ASN A 95 4.62 -9.70 32.74
N LYS A 96 4.96 -8.48 32.26
CA LYS A 96 4.17 -7.77 31.24
C LYS A 96 4.10 -8.49 29.90
N ALA A 97 5.16 -9.21 29.53
CA ALA A 97 5.23 -10.05 28.34
C ALA A 97 4.65 -11.47 28.57
N ALA A 98 4.15 -11.75 29.77
CA ALA A 98 3.62 -13.05 30.17
C ALA A 98 4.63 -14.20 29.99
N TYR A 99 5.89 -13.99 30.38
CA TYR A 99 6.88 -15.06 30.50
C TYR A 99 6.83 -15.70 31.89
N THR A 100 6.92 -17.03 31.94
CA THR A 100 7.02 -17.81 33.18
C THR A 100 8.46 -17.95 33.68
N SER A 101 9.42 -17.94 32.77
CA SER A 101 10.87 -18.02 33.00
C SER A 101 11.60 -16.98 32.15
N ASN A 102 12.84 -16.66 32.50
CA ASN A 102 13.65 -15.76 31.67
C ASN A 102 14.16 -16.52 30.42
N PRO A 103 13.74 -16.15 29.20
CA PRO A 103 14.14 -16.83 27.97
C PRO A 103 15.65 -16.76 27.71
N LEU A 104 16.36 -15.81 28.30
CA LEU A 104 17.81 -15.69 28.17
C LEU A 104 18.57 -16.82 28.91
N THR A 105 17.92 -17.49 29.88
CA THR A 105 18.58 -18.47 30.75
C THR A 105 17.90 -19.83 30.80
N ASP A 106 16.69 -19.98 30.26
CA ASP A 106 15.92 -21.23 30.30
C ASP A 106 16.21 -22.19 29.13
N GLY A 107 17.11 -21.80 28.23
CA GLY A 107 17.53 -22.59 27.07
C GLY A 107 16.55 -22.54 25.90
N SER A 108 15.47 -21.75 25.96
CA SER A 108 14.50 -21.59 24.86
C SER A 108 15.09 -20.93 23.61
N LEU A 109 16.21 -20.22 23.73
CA LEU A 109 16.87 -19.50 22.63
C LEU A 109 18.10 -20.22 22.06
N LYS A 110 18.32 -21.49 22.43
CA LYS A 110 19.52 -22.27 22.06
C LYS A 110 19.69 -22.46 20.54
N ASP A 111 18.59 -22.41 19.79
CA ASP A 111 18.60 -22.63 18.35
C ASP A 111 19.01 -21.38 17.56
N PHE A 112 19.29 -20.25 18.24
CA PHE A 112 19.67 -18.97 17.64
C PHE A 112 21.09 -18.56 18.02
N ALA A 113 21.72 -17.75 17.18
CA ALA A 113 22.95 -17.05 17.55
C ALA A 113 22.60 -15.85 18.45
N LEU A 114 22.56 -16.08 19.76
CA LEU A 114 22.14 -15.09 20.75
C LEU A 114 23.27 -14.11 21.11
N PHE A 115 23.01 -12.81 20.93
CA PHE A 115 23.88 -11.70 21.32
C PHE A 115 23.22 -10.85 22.40
N GLU A 116 23.68 -11.02 23.64
CA GLU A 116 23.16 -10.28 24.80
C GLU A 116 23.89 -8.95 25.01
N VAL A 117 23.29 -7.86 24.52
CA VAL A 117 23.90 -6.54 24.57
C VAL A 117 23.26 -5.71 25.70
N PRO A 118 24.05 -5.13 26.65
CA PRO A 118 23.55 -4.17 27.62
C PRO A 118 23.31 -2.79 26.99
N ILE A 119 22.39 -2.73 26.01
CA ILE A 119 22.11 -1.54 25.20
C ILE A 119 21.73 -0.36 26.10
N SER A 120 20.97 -0.61 27.17
CA SER A 120 20.49 0.45 28.04
C SER A 120 21.63 1.08 28.83
N THR A 121 22.45 0.25 29.46
CA THR A 121 23.61 0.70 30.24
C THR A 121 24.65 1.37 29.37
N LEU A 122 24.97 0.80 28.21
CA LEU A 122 25.96 1.38 27.29
C LEU A 122 25.50 2.70 26.67
N ASN A 123 24.21 2.79 26.30
CA ASN A 123 23.64 4.04 25.82
C ASN A 123 23.70 5.11 26.91
N GLU A 124 23.29 4.81 28.15
CA GLU A 124 23.33 5.80 29.24
C GLU A 124 24.74 6.33 29.50
N ARG A 125 25.76 5.45 29.54
CA ARG A 125 27.18 5.84 29.68
C ARG A 125 27.66 6.73 28.53
N SER A 126 27.24 6.47 27.30
CA SER A 126 27.63 7.29 26.13
C SER A 126 27.12 8.74 26.20
N LEU A 127 26.14 9.00 27.07
CA LEU A 127 25.48 10.29 27.25
C LEU A 127 25.95 11.01 28.52
N ASP A 128 26.97 10.50 29.21
CA ASP A 128 27.51 11.13 30.40
C ASP A 128 28.01 12.55 30.11
N GLY A 129 27.72 13.46 31.04
CA GLY A 129 28.00 14.89 30.90
C GLY A 129 26.98 15.69 30.08
N LEU A 130 25.94 15.07 29.51
CA LEU A 130 24.82 15.80 28.90
C LEU A 130 23.71 16.06 29.93
N ASP A 131 23.16 17.27 29.92
CA ASP A 131 22.02 17.66 30.76
C ASP A 131 20.73 17.00 30.26
N MET A 132 20.47 15.77 30.73
CA MET A 132 19.35 14.94 30.33
C MET A 132 18.85 14.07 31.48
N THR A 133 17.53 13.99 31.61
CA THR A 133 16.87 13.04 32.52
C THR A 133 17.07 11.60 32.03
N SER A 134 17.00 10.61 32.94
CA SER A 134 17.08 9.18 32.58
C SER A 134 16.03 8.78 31.53
N LYS A 135 14.83 9.38 31.58
CA LYS A 135 13.78 9.15 30.57
C LYS A 135 14.17 9.68 29.19
N GLN A 136 14.84 10.82 29.10
CA GLN A 136 15.33 11.34 27.82
C GLN A 136 16.48 10.50 27.27
N LYS A 137 17.38 10.03 28.14
CA LYS A 137 18.45 9.08 27.76
C LYS A 137 17.87 7.77 27.24
N ASP A 138 16.78 7.27 27.85
CA ASP A 138 16.10 6.05 27.41
C ASP A 138 15.58 6.13 25.96
N LEU A 139 15.08 7.30 25.56
CA LEU A 139 14.54 7.54 24.22
C LEU A 139 15.59 7.48 23.10
N THR A 140 16.89 7.53 23.39
CA THR A 140 17.96 7.47 22.38
C THR A 140 18.51 6.06 22.15
N LYS A 141 18.10 5.05 22.94
CA LYS A 141 18.57 3.66 22.82
C LYS A 141 18.33 3.07 21.44
N ASN A 142 17.32 3.56 20.73
CA ASN A 142 17.00 3.18 19.37
C ASN A 142 18.09 3.60 18.35
N PHE A 143 18.82 4.69 18.60
CA PHE A 143 19.99 5.10 17.83
C PHE A 143 21.22 4.26 18.16
N PHE A 144 21.37 3.80 19.41
CA PHE A 144 22.41 2.83 19.75
C PHE A 144 22.21 1.53 18.96
N ALA A 145 21.00 0.97 18.97
CA ALA A 145 20.67 -0.20 18.16
C ALA A 145 20.92 0.05 16.66
N LEU A 146 20.56 1.24 16.14
CA LEU A 146 20.84 1.63 14.76
C LEU A 146 22.34 1.62 14.44
N GLY A 147 23.17 2.15 15.34
CA GLY A 147 24.62 2.20 15.19
C GLY A 147 25.24 0.80 15.10
N LEU A 148 24.78 -0.11 15.96
CA LEU A 148 25.19 -1.51 15.92
C LEU A 148 24.79 -2.18 14.59
N MET A 149 23.58 -1.91 14.10
CA MET A 149 23.15 -2.43 12.80
C MET A 149 23.94 -1.83 11.62
N PHE A 150 24.35 -0.57 11.72
CA PHE A 150 25.22 0.04 10.73
C PHE A 150 26.61 -0.60 10.71
N TRP A 151 27.16 -0.93 11.88
CA TRP A 151 28.40 -1.70 11.93
C TRP A 151 28.23 -3.10 11.32
N LEU A 152 27.17 -3.82 11.71
CA LEU A 152 26.92 -5.19 11.24
C LEU A 152 26.81 -5.31 9.72
N TYR A 153 26.28 -4.28 9.06
CA TYR A 153 26.07 -4.22 7.62
C TYR A 153 27.00 -3.25 6.86
N GLU A 154 28.11 -2.82 7.47
CA GLU A 154 29.07 -1.87 6.88
C GLU A 154 28.41 -0.60 6.29
N ARG A 155 27.46 -0.01 7.01
CA ARG A 155 26.73 1.20 6.60
C ARG A 155 27.34 2.45 7.24
N SER A 156 27.40 3.53 6.45
CA SER A 156 27.86 4.82 6.94
C SER A 156 26.84 5.45 7.88
N MET A 157 27.31 5.99 9.00
CA MET A 157 26.49 6.79 9.94
C MET A 157 26.15 8.19 9.39
N GLU A 158 26.88 8.67 8.39
CA GLU A 158 26.87 10.07 7.95
C GLU A 158 25.48 10.57 7.50
N PRO A 159 24.71 9.83 6.66
CA PRO A 159 23.37 10.27 6.27
C PRO A 159 22.41 10.46 7.45
N THR A 160 22.54 9.60 8.47
CA THR A 160 21.73 9.67 9.68
C THR A 160 22.18 10.83 10.58
N ILE A 161 23.48 11.08 10.71
CA ILE A 161 24.02 12.22 11.46
C ILE A 161 23.55 13.55 10.86
N GLN A 162 23.59 13.68 9.54
CA GLN A 162 23.08 14.85 8.82
C GLN A 162 21.59 15.06 9.09
N TRP A 163 20.79 14.00 9.01
CA TRP A 163 19.37 14.08 9.34
C TRP A 163 19.11 14.49 10.80
N VAL A 164 19.90 13.98 11.76
CA VAL A 164 19.81 14.37 13.17
C VAL A 164 20.08 15.87 13.33
N ASN A 165 21.11 16.40 12.64
CA ASN A 165 21.41 17.82 12.66
C ASN A 165 20.27 18.66 12.07
N THR A 166 19.68 18.24 10.96
CA THR A 166 18.52 18.96 10.36
C THR A 166 17.30 18.92 11.27
N LYS A 167 16.94 17.75 11.81
CA LYS A 167 15.69 17.59 12.58
C LYS A 167 15.77 18.15 13.99
N PHE A 168 16.89 17.94 14.67
CA PHE A 168 17.08 18.31 16.07
C PHE A 168 18.03 19.50 16.24
N GLY A 169 18.41 20.21 15.17
CA GLY A 169 19.33 21.35 15.23
C GLY A 169 18.91 22.46 16.19
N ALA A 170 17.60 22.69 16.34
CA ALA A 170 17.06 23.63 17.33
C ALA A 170 17.16 23.15 18.79
N ARG A 171 17.56 21.89 19.02
CA ARG A 171 17.70 21.24 20.34
C ARG A 171 19.08 20.57 20.43
N PRO A 172 20.16 21.35 20.61
CA PRO A 172 21.53 20.87 20.44
C PRO A 172 21.89 19.69 21.36
N VAL A 173 21.41 19.69 22.61
CA VAL A 173 21.62 18.58 23.56
C VAL A 173 20.98 17.29 23.04
N VAL A 174 19.77 17.36 22.48
CA VAL A 174 19.07 16.19 21.91
C VAL A 174 19.77 15.71 20.64
N ALA A 175 20.20 16.63 19.76
CA ALA A 175 20.96 16.27 18.57
C ALA A 175 22.27 15.56 18.94
N GLU A 176 23.01 16.12 19.90
CA GLU A 176 24.26 15.53 20.39
C GLU A 176 24.05 14.16 21.02
N ALA A 177 23.00 14.00 21.83
CA ALA A 177 22.67 12.72 22.45
C ALA A 177 22.40 11.62 21.41
N ASN A 178 21.59 11.90 20.38
CA ASN A 178 21.31 10.91 19.34
C ASN A 178 22.57 10.55 18.53
N LYS A 179 23.47 11.53 18.26
CA LYS A 179 24.75 11.27 17.59
C LYS A 179 25.69 10.41 18.45
N ARG A 180 25.80 10.69 19.75
CA ARG A 180 26.62 9.89 20.68
C ARG A 180 26.10 8.48 20.82
N ALA A 181 24.79 8.30 20.98
CA ALA A 181 24.15 6.99 21.02
C ALA A 181 24.45 6.18 19.74
N LEU A 182 24.30 6.80 18.55
CA LEU A 182 24.59 6.17 17.26
C LEU A 182 26.07 5.72 17.17
N ARG A 183 27.00 6.61 17.49
CA ARG A 183 28.45 6.30 17.47
C ARG A 183 28.82 5.22 18.47
N ALA A 184 28.23 5.24 19.67
CA ALA A 184 28.48 4.25 20.70
C ALA A 184 28.00 2.85 20.27
N GLY A 185 26.85 2.75 19.60
CA GLY A 185 26.37 1.49 19.04
C GLY A 185 27.30 0.93 17.97
N TYR A 186 27.81 1.79 17.09
CA TYR A 186 28.76 1.40 16.05
C TYR A 186 30.10 0.94 16.66
N ALA A 187 30.66 1.73 17.59
CA ALA A 187 31.91 1.40 18.28
C ALA A 187 31.80 0.13 19.15
N PHE A 188 30.62 -0.16 19.70
CA PHE A 188 30.37 -1.42 20.39
C PHE A 188 30.56 -2.61 19.45
N GLY A 189 30.06 -2.51 18.22
CA GLY A 189 30.30 -3.52 17.18
C GLY A 189 31.78 -3.72 16.88
N GLU A 190 32.55 -2.64 16.74
CA GLU A 190 34.00 -2.73 16.45
C GLU A 190 34.82 -3.36 17.59
N THR A 191 34.39 -3.17 18.83
CA THR A 191 35.17 -3.55 20.03
C THR A 191 34.74 -4.87 20.64
N THR A 192 33.54 -5.36 20.31
CA THR A 192 33.04 -6.61 20.85
C THR A 192 33.59 -7.81 20.06
N GLU A 193 34.05 -8.82 20.76
CA GLU A 193 34.42 -10.11 20.16
C GLU A 193 33.19 -11.02 19.97
N ALA A 194 32.00 -10.55 20.35
CA ALA A 194 30.78 -11.36 20.31
C ALA A 194 30.36 -11.68 18.87
N PHE A 195 30.54 -10.76 17.92
CA PHE A 195 30.13 -10.94 16.53
C PHE A 195 31.31 -11.39 15.67
N HIS A 196 31.23 -12.58 15.08
CA HIS A 196 32.31 -13.13 14.23
C HIS A 196 32.18 -12.78 12.74
N THR A 197 31.12 -12.06 12.34
CA THR A 197 30.84 -11.78 10.92
C THR A 197 30.18 -10.41 10.77
N HIS A 198 30.63 -9.66 9.77
CA HIS A 198 29.95 -8.48 9.22
C HIS A 198 29.52 -8.78 7.78
N TYR A 199 28.40 -8.21 7.36
CA TYR A 199 27.78 -8.48 6.06
C TYR A 199 27.96 -7.29 5.12
N ARG A 200 28.51 -7.54 3.92
CA ARG A 200 28.61 -6.52 2.88
C ARG A 200 27.60 -6.79 1.76
N VAL A 201 26.47 -6.09 1.80
CA VAL A 201 25.49 -6.09 0.70
C VAL A 201 25.89 -5.01 -0.32
N ARG A 202 26.30 -5.44 -1.52
CA ARG A 202 26.71 -4.57 -2.64
C ARG A 202 25.52 -3.70 -3.13
N PRO A 203 25.76 -2.56 -3.81
CA PRO A 203 24.69 -1.81 -4.47
C PRO A 203 23.91 -2.68 -5.46
N ALA A 204 22.61 -2.40 -5.62
CA ALA A 204 21.78 -3.02 -6.63
C ALA A 204 22.04 -2.44 -8.02
N LYS A 205 21.76 -3.24 -9.05
CA LYS A 205 21.74 -2.76 -10.44
C LYS A 205 20.40 -2.06 -10.70
N LEU A 206 20.36 -0.75 -10.46
CA LEU A 206 19.20 0.09 -10.78
C LEU A 206 19.46 0.84 -12.10
N GLU A 207 18.38 1.11 -12.84
CA GLU A 207 18.45 1.97 -14.02
C GLU A 207 18.93 3.37 -13.62
N PRO A 208 19.82 4.04 -14.40
CA PRO A 208 20.26 5.39 -14.08
C PRO A 208 19.09 6.39 -13.94
N GLY A 209 19.11 7.20 -12.88
CA GLY A 209 18.08 8.21 -12.65
C GLY A 209 18.13 8.83 -11.26
N THR A 210 17.20 9.75 -11.00
CA THR A 210 17.01 10.33 -9.67
C THR A 210 15.98 9.51 -8.91
N TYR A 211 16.37 8.98 -7.74
CA TYR A 211 15.51 8.15 -6.90
C TYR A 211 15.18 8.84 -5.59
N ARG A 212 14.00 8.50 -5.06
CA ARG A 212 13.61 8.79 -3.68
C ARG A 212 12.96 7.55 -3.09
N ASN A 213 13.14 7.33 -1.79
CA ASN A 213 12.30 6.38 -1.08
C ASN A 213 10.88 6.95 -0.98
N ILE A 214 9.86 6.15 -1.24
CA ILE A 214 8.46 6.60 -1.20
C ILE A 214 7.58 5.52 -0.57
N THR A 215 6.58 5.92 0.22
CA THR A 215 5.53 5.01 0.68
C THR A 215 4.34 5.02 -0.28
N GLY A 216 3.50 3.97 -0.29
CA GLY A 216 2.38 3.91 -1.22
C GLY A 216 1.35 5.03 -1.04
N ASN A 217 1.07 5.45 0.20
CA ASN A 217 0.18 6.60 0.43
C ASN A 217 0.79 7.94 -0.03
N GLU A 218 2.11 8.10 0.12
CA GLU A 218 2.80 9.30 -0.38
C GLU A 218 2.82 9.32 -1.92
N ALA A 219 3.09 8.18 -2.55
CA ALA A 219 3.01 7.98 -3.99
C ALA A 219 1.60 8.25 -4.53
N THR A 220 0.57 7.72 -3.87
CA THR A 220 -0.84 7.95 -4.20
C THR A 220 -1.18 9.45 -4.18
N ALA A 221 -0.80 10.16 -3.11
CA ALA A 221 -1.06 11.61 -2.99
C ALA A 221 -0.35 12.42 -4.09
N LEU A 222 0.91 12.07 -4.40
CA LEU A 222 1.65 12.71 -5.50
C LEU A 222 1.08 12.38 -6.87
N GLY A 223 0.59 11.16 -7.07
CA GLY A 223 -0.09 10.74 -8.30
C GLY A 223 -1.35 11.56 -8.54
N PHE A 224 -2.18 11.77 -7.51
CA PHE A 224 -3.37 12.64 -7.61
C PHE A 224 -3.04 14.11 -7.87
N LEU A 225 -2.02 14.64 -7.20
CA LEU A 225 -1.54 15.99 -7.48
C LEU A 225 -1.06 16.13 -8.93
N THR A 226 -0.33 15.13 -9.42
CA THR A 226 0.17 15.10 -10.79
C THR A 226 -0.98 14.98 -11.79
N ALA A 227 -1.95 14.10 -11.53
CA ALA A 227 -3.15 13.95 -12.33
C ALA A 227 -3.91 15.28 -12.46
N SER A 228 -4.04 16.05 -11.38
CA SER A 228 -4.63 17.39 -11.40
C SER A 228 -3.88 18.36 -12.34
N ARG A 229 -2.55 18.27 -12.40
CA ARG A 229 -1.74 19.07 -13.36
C ARG A 229 -1.89 18.61 -14.80
N LEU A 230 -1.91 17.30 -15.02
CA LEU A 230 -2.10 16.69 -16.34
C LEU A 230 -3.52 16.93 -16.89
N ALA A 231 -4.49 17.05 -15.99
CA ALA A 231 -5.89 17.34 -16.30
C ALA A 231 -6.22 18.82 -16.46
N ASP A 232 -5.33 19.71 -15.99
CA ASP A 232 -5.58 21.16 -15.86
C ASP A 232 -6.83 21.49 -15.03
N ARG A 233 -6.97 20.85 -13.87
CA ARG A 233 -8.12 21.00 -12.97
C ARG A 233 -7.68 21.14 -11.54
N GLU A 234 -8.39 21.94 -10.76
CA GLU A 234 -8.18 21.97 -9.30
C GLU A 234 -8.46 20.60 -8.68
N LEU A 235 -7.63 20.21 -7.72
CA LEU A 235 -7.80 18.98 -6.96
C LEU A 235 -8.64 19.27 -5.71
N PHE A 236 -9.78 18.60 -5.58
CA PHE A 236 -10.58 18.61 -4.36
C PHE A 236 -10.55 17.25 -3.68
N TYR A 237 -10.23 17.22 -2.39
CA TYR A 237 -10.16 15.99 -1.61
C TYR A 237 -11.07 16.10 -0.38
N GLY A 238 -12.21 15.43 -0.42
CA GLY A 238 -13.17 15.33 0.70
C GLY A 238 -12.97 14.02 1.46
N SER A 239 -12.64 14.09 2.75
CA SER A 239 -12.33 12.88 3.53
C SER A 239 -12.75 12.97 4.99
N TYR A 240 -12.95 11.81 5.61
CA TYR A 240 -13.00 11.65 7.06
C TYR A 240 -11.76 10.86 7.50
N PRO A 241 -11.05 11.25 8.57
CA PRO A 241 -9.82 10.56 8.97
C PRO A 241 -10.08 9.10 9.37
N ILE A 242 -9.44 8.16 8.67
CA ILE A 242 -9.49 6.72 8.97
C ILE A 242 -8.15 6.07 8.62
N THR A 243 -7.60 5.25 9.53
CA THR A 243 -6.39 4.45 9.25
C THR A 243 -6.70 3.34 8.23
N PRO A 244 -5.84 3.07 7.24
CA PRO A 244 -4.56 3.72 6.93
C PRO A 244 -4.65 4.91 5.95
N ALA A 245 -5.84 5.31 5.48
CA ALA A 245 -6.02 6.34 4.46
C ALA A 245 -5.69 7.78 4.89
N SER A 246 -5.70 8.11 6.19
CA SER A 246 -5.46 9.48 6.70
C SER A 246 -4.15 10.12 6.23
N GLU A 247 -3.13 9.32 5.92
CA GLU A 247 -1.85 9.86 5.44
C GLU A 247 -2.00 10.58 4.09
N ILE A 248 -2.94 10.17 3.24
CA ILE A 248 -3.25 10.87 1.97
C ILE A 248 -3.74 12.30 2.27
N LEU A 249 -4.57 12.48 3.29
CA LEU A 249 -5.02 13.80 3.74
C LEU A 249 -3.83 14.65 4.21
N HIS A 250 -2.96 14.07 5.04
CA HIS A 250 -1.78 14.76 5.56
C HIS A 250 -0.89 15.27 4.43
N GLN A 251 -0.57 14.40 3.45
CA GLN A 251 0.27 14.75 2.30
C GLN A 251 -0.39 15.84 1.45
N LEU A 252 -1.65 15.65 1.02
CA LEU A 252 -2.36 16.60 0.16
C LEU A 252 -2.56 17.97 0.82
N SER A 253 -2.72 18.01 2.15
CA SER A 253 -2.88 19.27 2.89
C SER A 253 -1.64 20.17 2.84
N GLY A 254 -0.47 19.61 2.55
CA GLY A 254 0.79 20.33 2.35
C GLY A 254 0.92 21.00 0.98
N TYR A 255 0.11 20.61 -0.01
CA TYR A 255 0.22 21.07 -1.39
C TYR A 255 -0.76 22.20 -1.75
N LYS A 256 -1.11 23.07 -0.80
CA LYS A 256 -2.00 24.22 -1.03
C LYS A 256 -1.46 25.20 -2.08
N THR A 257 -0.13 25.34 -2.19
CA THR A 257 0.55 26.15 -3.22
C THR A 257 0.22 25.68 -4.64
N PHE A 258 -0.17 24.43 -4.78
CA PHE A 258 -0.62 23.82 -6.02
C PHE A 258 -2.14 23.91 -6.21
N GLY A 259 -2.86 24.72 -5.42
CA GLY A 259 -4.32 24.86 -5.52
C GLY A 259 -5.10 23.63 -5.04
N VAL A 260 -4.45 22.71 -4.31
CA VAL A 260 -5.12 21.56 -3.69
C VAL A 260 -6.04 22.05 -2.57
N LYS A 261 -7.31 21.63 -2.60
CA LYS A 261 -8.31 21.90 -1.58
C LYS A 261 -8.63 20.62 -0.83
N THR A 262 -8.29 20.57 0.46
CA THR A 262 -8.67 19.46 1.34
C THR A 262 -9.85 19.88 2.22
N PHE A 263 -10.84 19.00 2.36
CA PHE A 263 -11.99 19.18 3.23
C PHE A 263 -12.09 17.96 4.15
N GLN A 264 -11.85 18.20 5.45
CA GLN A 264 -12.09 17.20 6.47
C GLN A 264 -13.56 17.33 6.91
N ALA A 265 -14.37 16.33 6.54
CA ALA A 265 -15.78 16.30 6.87
C ALA A 265 -16.02 15.72 8.27
N GLU A 266 -17.26 15.83 8.73
CA GLU A 266 -17.78 15.28 9.98
C GLU A 266 -17.94 13.74 9.95
N ASP A 267 -18.18 13.16 8.78
CA ASP A 267 -18.29 11.71 8.55
C ASP A 267 -18.00 11.34 7.08
N GLU A 268 -18.02 10.05 6.76
CA GLU A 268 -17.76 9.56 5.40
C GLU A 268 -18.82 9.91 4.38
N ILE A 269 -20.08 10.13 4.79
CA ILE A 269 -21.20 10.48 3.92
C ILE A 269 -21.05 11.94 3.45
N ALA A 270 -20.81 12.86 4.38
CA ALA A 270 -20.51 14.25 4.11
C ALA A 270 -19.24 14.39 3.24
N ALA A 271 -18.21 13.59 3.52
CA ALA A 271 -16.97 13.60 2.74
C ALA A 271 -17.18 13.27 1.25
N ILE A 272 -17.94 12.21 0.93
CA ILE A 272 -18.21 11.85 -0.46
C ILE A 272 -19.23 12.82 -1.10
N GLY A 273 -20.23 13.29 -0.35
CA GLY A 273 -21.18 14.29 -0.83
C GLY A 273 -20.49 15.57 -1.27
N ALA A 274 -19.53 16.06 -0.47
CA ALA A 274 -18.70 17.21 -0.83
C ALA A 274 -17.84 16.96 -2.08
N ALA A 275 -17.26 15.75 -2.21
CA ALA A 275 -16.48 15.38 -3.39
C ALA A 275 -17.34 15.31 -4.67
N ILE A 276 -18.55 14.76 -4.60
CA ILE A 276 -19.51 14.76 -5.71
C ILE A 276 -19.89 16.20 -6.10
N GLY A 277 -20.14 17.07 -5.12
CA GLY A 277 -20.42 18.49 -5.36
C GLY A 277 -19.25 19.20 -6.04
N ALA A 278 -18.01 18.93 -5.62
CA ALA A 278 -16.81 19.49 -6.25
C ALA A 278 -16.63 18.99 -7.69
N SER A 279 -16.90 17.70 -7.95
CA SER A 279 -16.91 17.13 -9.30
C SER A 279 -17.98 17.78 -10.17
N TYR A 280 -19.19 17.96 -9.66
CA TYR A 280 -20.23 18.70 -10.38
C TYR A 280 -19.77 20.12 -10.73
N GLY A 281 -19.02 20.77 -9.83
CA GLY A 281 -18.39 22.08 -10.03
C GLY A 281 -17.18 22.11 -10.97
N GLY A 282 -16.79 20.99 -11.59
CA GLY A 282 -15.68 20.96 -12.56
C GLY A 282 -14.31 20.58 -12.00
N ALA A 283 -14.19 20.35 -10.68
CA ALA A 283 -12.93 19.95 -10.08
C ALA A 283 -12.60 18.47 -10.34
N LEU A 284 -11.31 18.12 -10.30
CA LEU A 284 -10.90 16.73 -10.15
C LEU A 284 -11.12 16.36 -8.67
N ALA A 285 -12.23 15.67 -8.40
CA ALA A 285 -12.65 15.38 -7.04
C ALA A 285 -12.31 13.95 -6.61
N LEU A 286 -11.90 13.82 -5.37
CA LEU A 286 -11.44 12.59 -4.75
C LEU A 286 -12.06 12.44 -3.34
N THR A 287 -12.26 11.21 -2.91
CA THR A 287 -12.48 10.87 -1.50
C THR A 287 -11.69 9.61 -1.15
N ALA A 288 -11.19 9.50 0.09
CA ALA A 288 -10.54 8.27 0.55
C ALA A 288 -11.16 7.72 1.83
N SER A 289 -11.07 6.41 1.99
CA SER A 289 -11.50 5.70 3.18
C SER A 289 -10.84 4.31 3.26
N SER A 290 -11.45 3.43 4.08
CA SER A 290 -11.18 2.00 4.18
C SER A 290 -12.53 1.28 4.33
N GLY A 291 -12.58 -0.05 4.29
CA GLY A 291 -13.81 -0.88 4.29
C GLY A 291 -15.04 -0.31 5.02
N PRO A 292 -14.98 0.07 6.32
CA PRO A 292 -16.12 0.62 7.04
C PRO A 292 -16.68 1.91 6.43
N GLY A 293 -15.79 2.82 6.05
CA GLY A 293 -16.20 4.08 5.47
C GLY A 293 -16.61 3.95 4.00
N ILE A 294 -16.08 2.96 3.27
CA ILE A 294 -16.61 2.58 1.94
C ILE A 294 -18.06 2.08 2.04
N ALA A 295 -18.39 1.33 3.11
CA ALA A 295 -19.78 0.89 3.34
C ALA A 295 -20.72 2.10 3.49
N LEU A 296 -20.31 3.12 4.26
CA LEU A 296 -21.08 4.36 4.43
C LEU A 296 -21.19 5.18 3.13
N LYS A 297 -20.16 5.15 2.27
CA LYS A 297 -20.14 5.88 0.99
C LYS A 297 -20.98 5.24 -0.12
N THR A 298 -21.44 4.01 0.07
CA THR A 298 -22.02 3.18 -0.99
C THR A 298 -23.24 3.83 -1.66
N GLU A 299 -24.14 4.46 -0.90
CA GLU A 299 -25.31 5.18 -1.46
C GLU A 299 -24.86 6.34 -2.37
N ALA A 300 -23.94 7.16 -1.89
CA ALA A 300 -23.43 8.30 -2.64
C ALA A 300 -22.55 7.88 -3.84
N MET A 301 -21.86 6.75 -3.77
CA MET A 301 -21.23 6.14 -4.95
C MET A 301 -22.28 5.77 -6.01
N GLY A 302 -23.41 5.20 -5.59
CA GLY A 302 -24.56 4.96 -6.46
C GLY A 302 -25.10 6.25 -7.09
N LEU A 303 -25.20 7.33 -6.31
CA LEU A 303 -25.54 8.65 -6.85
C LEU A 303 -24.54 9.09 -7.93
N ALA A 304 -23.23 8.98 -7.67
CA ALA A 304 -22.19 9.37 -8.62
C ALA A 304 -22.21 8.54 -9.93
N VAL A 305 -22.58 7.26 -9.86
CA VAL A 305 -22.89 6.43 -11.05
C VAL A 305 -24.09 7.01 -11.80
N MET A 306 -25.18 7.28 -11.08
CA MET A 306 -26.44 7.73 -11.67
C MET A 306 -26.29 9.09 -12.36
N VAL A 307 -25.54 10.02 -11.76
CA VAL A 307 -25.30 11.36 -12.34
C VAL A 307 -24.12 11.41 -13.31
N GLU A 308 -23.40 10.30 -13.45
CA GLU A 308 -22.27 10.11 -14.35
C GLU A 308 -21.22 11.22 -14.22
N LEU A 309 -20.68 11.36 -13.01
CA LEU A 309 -19.64 12.33 -12.69
C LEU A 309 -18.27 11.67 -12.47
N PRO A 310 -17.16 12.33 -12.86
CA PRO A 310 -15.82 11.85 -12.61
C PRO A 310 -15.49 11.99 -11.12
N LEU A 311 -15.30 10.87 -10.43
CA LEU A 311 -14.96 10.83 -9.00
C LEU A 311 -14.00 9.68 -8.76
N VAL A 312 -12.90 9.90 -8.06
CA VAL A 312 -12.08 8.78 -7.57
C VAL A 312 -12.41 8.50 -6.11
N VAL A 313 -12.78 7.25 -5.83
CA VAL A 313 -13.01 6.73 -4.48
C VAL A 313 -11.84 5.83 -4.13
N VAL A 314 -11.00 6.29 -3.22
CA VAL A 314 -9.82 5.57 -2.75
C VAL A 314 -10.24 4.69 -1.59
N ASP A 315 -10.06 3.39 -1.74
CA ASP A 315 -10.20 2.42 -0.67
C ASP A 315 -8.82 1.88 -0.32
N VAL A 316 -8.33 2.24 0.86
CA VAL A 316 -7.09 1.67 1.40
C VAL A 316 -7.50 0.57 2.38
N GLN A 317 -7.59 -0.65 1.86
CA GLN A 317 -8.12 -1.81 2.58
C GLN A 317 -7.34 -2.12 3.85
N ARG A 318 -8.04 -2.59 4.87
CA ARG A 318 -7.50 -3.06 6.14
C ARG A 318 -8.31 -4.24 6.64
N ALA A 319 -7.78 -5.00 7.59
CA ALA A 319 -8.46 -6.18 8.12
C ALA A 319 -9.83 -5.85 8.72
N GLY A 320 -10.86 -6.55 8.24
CA GLY A 320 -12.25 -6.46 8.69
C GLY A 320 -12.68 -7.71 9.49
N PRO A 321 -14.00 -7.98 9.59
CA PRO A 321 -15.14 -7.12 9.25
C PRO A 321 -15.38 -6.04 10.32
N SER A 322 -16.31 -5.10 10.04
CA SER A 322 -16.62 -3.97 10.94
C SER A 322 -15.34 -3.18 11.26
N THR A 323 -15.09 -2.79 12.51
CA THR A 323 -13.83 -2.12 12.89
C THR A 323 -12.59 -2.94 12.55
N GLY A 324 -12.69 -4.27 12.68
CA GLY A 324 -11.62 -5.23 12.40
C GLY A 324 -10.31 -4.93 13.14
N MET A 325 -9.19 -5.03 12.44
CA MET A 325 -7.85 -4.69 12.94
C MET A 325 -7.28 -3.53 12.11
N PRO A 326 -7.49 -2.26 12.52
CA PRO A 326 -7.21 -1.08 11.70
C PRO A 326 -5.78 -0.93 11.17
N THR A 327 -4.81 -1.58 11.84
CA THR A 327 -3.38 -1.52 11.51
C THR A 327 -2.87 -2.73 10.74
N LYS A 328 -3.73 -3.68 10.40
CA LYS A 328 -3.36 -4.95 9.74
C LYS A 328 -3.84 -4.99 8.29
N ASN A 329 -3.03 -5.62 7.44
CA ASN A 329 -3.31 -5.72 6.01
C ASN A 329 -4.35 -6.80 5.72
N GLU A 330 -5.21 -6.52 4.75
CA GLU A 330 -6.16 -7.45 4.18
C GLU A 330 -6.65 -6.90 2.85
N GLN A 331 -7.15 -7.77 1.97
CA GLN A 331 -7.66 -7.41 0.64
C GLN A 331 -9.10 -7.89 0.46
N ALA A 332 -9.95 -7.63 1.46
CA ALA A 332 -11.28 -8.21 1.57
C ALA A 332 -12.43 -7.28 1.11
N ASP A 333 -12.13 -6.14 0.47
CA ASP A 333 -13.15 -5.18 0.08
C ASP A 333 -13.47 -5.24 -1.45
N LEU A 334 -12.83 -6.13 -2.22
CA LEU A 334 -13.06 -6.26 -3.67
C LEU A 334 -14.55 -6.51 -4.01
N LEU A 335 -15.21 -7.48 -3.38
CA LEU A 335 -16.64 -7.72 -3.62
C LEU A 335 -17.52 -6.57 -3.12
N GLN A 336 -17.12 -5.89 -2.03
CA GLN A 336 -17.83 -4.71 -1.54
C GLN A 336 -17.78 -3.58 -2.58
N VAL A 337 -16.63 -3.32 -3.20
CA VAL A 337 -16.53 -2.29 -4.24
C VAL A 337 -17.11 -2.74 -5.58
N MET A 338 -17.21 -4.04 -5.85
CA MET A 338 -17.86 -4.57 -7.05
C MET A 338 -19.38 -4.52 -6.95
N PHE A 339 -19.95 -4.91 -5.81
CA PHE A 339 -21.38 -5.23 -5.68
C PHE A 339 -22.07 -4.63 -4.45
N GLY A 340 -21.41 -3.79 -3.65
CA GLY A 340 -22.00 -3.24 -2.43
C GLY A 340 -23.15 -2.25 -2.68
N ARG A 341 -23.19 -1.64 -3.86
CA ARG A 341 -24.23 -0.67 -4.27
C ARG A 341 -25.54 -1.35 -4.65
N ASN A 342 -26.64 -0.63 -4.52
CA ASN A 342 -27.95 -1.12 -4.96
C ASN A 342 -28.08 -1.15 -6.48
N SER A 343 -28.79 -2.16 -7.00
CA SER A 343 -29.07 -2.34 -8.43
C SER A 343 -27.81 -2.49 -9.32
N ASP A 344 -28.01 -2.60 -10.62
CA ASP A 344 -26.94 -2.65 -11.62
C ASP A 344 -26.22 -1.30 -11.68
N SER A 345 -25.07 -1.23 -10.99
CA SER A 345 -24.29 0.00 -10.79
C SER A 345 -22.78 -0.29 -10.92
N PRO A 346 -22.32 -0.65 -12.14
CA PRO A 346 -20.94 -1.03 -12.39
C PRO A 346 -20.01 0.16 -12.18
N LEU A 347 -18.83 -0.11 -11.62
CA LEU A 347 -17.75 0.88 -11.45
C LEU A 347 -16.43 0.29 -11.95
N PRO A 348 -15.59 1.09 -12.63
CA PRO A 348 -14.22 0.68 -12.89
C PRO A 348 -13.44 0.58 -11.57
N VAL A 349 -12.56 -0.41 -11.48
CA VAL A 349 -11.72 -0.66 -10.30
C VAL A 349 -10.28 -0.86 -10.75
N VAL A 350 -9.36 -0.08 -10.19
CA VAL A 350 -7.92 -0.24 -10.37
C VAL A 350 -7.23 -0.54 -9.05
N ALA A 351 -6.17 -1.34 -9.07
CA ALA A 351 -5.42 -1.75 -7.89
C ALA A 351 -3.91 -1.72 -8.18
N PRO A 352 -3.11 -0.91 -7.47
CA PRO A 352 -1.65 -0.91 -7.60
C PRO A 352 -1.04 -2.19 -7.01
N ALA A 353 0.12 -2.59 -7.50
CA ALA A 353 0.85 -3.78 -7.05
C ALA A 353 2.04 -3.46 -6.14
N THR A 354 2.62 -2.26 -6.24
CA THR A 354 3.77 -1.82 -5.43
C THR A 354 3.59 -0.39 -4.88
N PRO A 355 4.36 0.02 -3.84
CA PRO A 355 4.34 1.39 -3.33
C PRO A 355 4.63 2.45 -4.40
N GLY A 356 5.56 2.22 -5.32
CA GLY A 356 5.87 3.12 -6.42
C GLY A 356 4.76 3.18 -7.48
N GLU A 357 4.19 2.02 -7.86
CA GLU A 357 3.10 1.92 -8.84
C GLU A 357 1.81 2.62 -8.37
N CYS A 358 1.65 2.85 -7.05
CA CYS A 358 0.57 3.67 -6.50
C CYS A 358 0.50 5.07 -7.15
N PHE A 359 1.64 5.63 -7.53
CA PHE A 359 1.68 6.92 -8.24
C PHE A 359 1.01 6.82 -9.61
N ASP A 360 1.37 5.82 -10.39
CA ASP A 360 0.88 5.63 -11.77
C ASP A 360 -0.61 5.25 -11.78
N LEU A 361 -1.03 4.35 -10.90
CA LEU A 361 -2.44 3.94 -10.83
C LEU A 361 -3.37 5.03 -10.26
N ALA A 362 -2.84 5.97 -9.46
CA ALA A 362 -3.62 7.15 -9.06
C ALA A 362 -3.88 8.07 -10.26
N ILE A 363 -2.92 8.21 -11.17
CA ILE A 363 -3.11 8.94 -12.44
C ILE A 363 -4.08 8.19 -13.35
N GLU A 364 -3.94 6.87 -13.47
CA GLU A 364 -4.83 6.01 -14.25
C GLU A 364 -6.28 6.09 -13.76
N ALA A 365 -6.51 6.04 -12.44
CA ALA A 365 -7.84 6.20 -11.85
C ALA A 365 -8.48 7.54 -12.25
N CYS A 366 -7.72 8.63 -12.17
CA CYS A 366 -8.17 9.96 -12.60
C CYS A 366 -8.44 10.00 -14.11
N ARG A 367 -7.57 9.41 -14.92
CA ARG A 367 -7.71 9.36 -16.39
C ARG A 367 -9.01 8.64 -16.77
N LEU A 368 -9.26 7.46 -16.18
CA LEU A 368 -10.47 6.69 -16.42
C LEU A 368 -11.72 7.44 -15.95
N ALA A 369 -11.68 8.04 -14.75
CA ALA A 369 -12.81 8.80 -14.22
C ALA A 369 -13.19 9.97 -15.14
N LEU A 370 -12.20 10.74 -15.60
CA LEU A 370 -12.39 11.88 -16.49
C LEU A 370 -12.83 11.45 -17.90
N LYS A 371 -12.14 10.50 -18.52
CA LYS A 371 -12.41 10.06 -19.91
C LYS A 371 -13.79 9.42 -20.06
N TYR A 372 -14.21 8.61 -19.08
CA TYR A 372 -15.47 7.88 -19.13
C TYR A 372 -16.59 8.49 -18.29
N MET A 373 -16.37 9.67 -17.68
CA MET A 373 -17.36 10.39 -16.86
C MET A 373 -18.10 9.45 -15.89
N THR A 374 -17.33 8.78 -15.04
CA THR A 374 -17.81 7.74 -14.13
C THR A 374 -17.01 7.78 -12.84
N PRO A 375 -17.57 7.35 -11.69
CA PRO A 375 -16.75 7.12 -10.52
C PRO A 375 -15.77 5.97 -10.81
N VAL A 376 -14.59 5.99 -10.22
CA VAL A 376 -13.59 4.94 -10.30
C VAL A 376 -13.12 4.61 -8.90
N VAL A 377 -13.02 3.33 -8.57
CA VAL A 377 -12.45 2.88 -7.30
C VAL A 377 -10.95 2.64 -7.50
N TYR A 378 -10.14 3.32 -6.68
CA TYR A 378 -8.72 3.02 -6.52
C TYR A 378 -8.56 2.16 -5.27
N LEU A 379 -8.25 0.88 -5.46
CA LEU A 379 -8.27 -0.15 -4.43
C LEU A 379 -6.83 -0.52 -4.01
N SER A 380 -6.35 0.10 -2.94
CA SER A 380 -5.06 -0.18 -2.31
C SER A 380 -5.25 -1.00 -1.02
N ASP A 381 -4.19 -1.19 -0.24
CA ASP A 381 -4.25 -1.91 1.04
C ASP A 381 -3.19 -1.38 2.03
N ALA A 382 -3.35 -1.72 3.31
CA ALA A 382 -2.49 -1.23 4.39
C ALA A 382 -0.99 -1.59 4.20
N PHE A 383 -0.70 -2.68 3.49
CA PHE A 383 0.66 -3.09 3.21
C PHE A 383 1.32 -2.12 2.23
N LEU A 384 0.67 -1.82 1.09
CA LEU A 384 1.18 -0.83 0.14
C LEU A 384 1.21 0.58 0.74
N ALA A 385 0.17 0.95 1.47
CA ALA A 385 0.02 2.27 2.08
C ALA A 385 1.22 2.69 2.93
N THR A 386 1.80 1.72 3.67
CA THR A 386 2.87 1.96 4.65
C THR A 386 4.23 1.42 4.21
N GLY A 387 4.26 0.40 3.36
CA GLY A 387 5.48 -0.12 2.74
C GLY A 387 6.14 0.92 1.86
N SER A 388 7.47 0.84 1.75
CA SER A 388 8.28 1.75 0.94
C SER A 388 9.24 1.02 0.04
N GLU A 389 9.52 1.62 -1.11
CA GLU A 389 10.55 1.15 -2.04
C GLU A 389 11.30 2.34 -2.67
N PRO A 390 12.51 2.11 -3.23
CA PRO A 390 13.17 3.09 -4.09
C PRO A 390 12.34 3.37 -5.34
N TRP A 391 11.87 4.60 -5.48
CA TRP A 391 11.06 5.04 -6.62
C TRP A 391 11.84 6.02 -7.49
N ARG A 392 11.92 5.70 -8.79
CA ARG A 392 12.53 6.56 -9.80
C ARG A 392 11.59 7.73 -10.08
N ILE A 393 12.06 8.95 -9.85
CA ILE A 393 11.25 10.15 -10.08
C ILE A 393 11.02 10.29 -11.59
N PRO A 394 9.76 10.23 -12.07
CA PRO A 394 9.44 10.37 -13.48
C PRO A 394 9.53 11.85 -13.90
N ALA A 395 9.89 12.07 -15.16
CA ALA A 395 9.86 13.41 -15.74
C ALA A 395 8.42 13.79 -16.10
N THR A 396 7.94 14.92 -15.58
CA THR A 396 6.57 15.39 -15.82
C THR A 396 6.30 15.74 -17.28
N ALA A 397 7.33 16.09 -18.05
CA ALA A 397 7.23 16.43 -19.47
C ALA A 397 6.86 15.22 -20.35
N ASP A 398 7.19 14.00 -19.90
CA ASP A 398 6.97 12.77 -20.67
C ASP A 398 5.60 12.14 -20.38
N MET A 399 4.82 12.72 -19.47
CA MET A 399 3.54 12.18 -19.04
C MET A 399 2.40 12.61 -19.97
N PRO A 400 1.51 11.68 -20.38
CA PRO A 400 0.38 12.01 -21.24
C PRO A 400 -0.61 12.92 -20.51
N ARG A 401 -1.16 13.89 -21.24
CA ARG A 401 -2.25 14.74 -20.74
C ARG A 401 -3.52 13.91 -20.60
N ILE A 402 -4.27 14.13 -19.53
CA ILE A 402 -5.52 13.40 -19.23
C ILE A 402 -6.74 14.33 -19.15
N GLY A 403 -6.56 15.62 -19.50
CA GLY A 403 -7.61 16.62 -19.41
C GLY A 403 -8.73 16.39 -20.42
N VAL A 404 -9.97 16.46 -19.93
CA VAL A 404 -11.19 16.48 -20.75
C VAL A 404 -11.74 17.90 -20.79
N LYS A 405 -12.35 18.31 -21.91
CA LYS A 405 -12.96 19.63 -22.04
C LYS A 405 -14.35 19.64 -21.41
N ASN A 406 -14.69 20.74 -20.74
CA ASN A 406 -16.07 20.98 -20.33
C ASN A 406 -16.92 21.32 -21.57
N ALA A 407 -18.21 20.99 -21.53
CA ALA A 407 -19.17 21.48 -22.49
C ALA A 407 -19.26 23.01 -22.42
N SER A 408 -19.30 23.67 -23.58
CA SER A 408 -19.30 25.13 -23.68
C SER A 408 -20.28 25.70 -24.71
N ASP A 409 -20.87 24.87 -25.57
CA ASP A 409 -21.74 25.31 -26.66
C ASP A 409 -23.21 25.05 -26.30
N PRO A 410 -24.02 26.11 -26.04
CA PRO A 410 -25.44 25.99 -25.73
C PRO A 410 -26.28 25.34 -26.84
N THR A 411 -25.85 25.46 -28.11
CA THR A 411 -26.66 25.04 -29.25
C THR A 411 -26.68 23.53 -29.42
N THR A 412 -25.58 22.88 -29.07
CA THR A 412 -25.37 21.44 -29.18
C THR A 412 -25.49 20.71 -27.85
N PHE A 413 -25.49 21.43 -26.72
CA PHE A 413 -25.50 20.80 -25.41
C PHE A 413 -26.78 19.99 -25.14
N ARG A 414 -26.58 18.71 -24.85
CA ARG A 414 -27.58 17.77 -24.36
C ARG A 414 -26.97 17.01 -23.17
N PRO A 415 -27.55 17.12 -21.95
CA PRO A 415 -26.88 16.67 -20.75
C PRO A 415 -26.51 15.19 -20.71
N TYR A 416 -27.23 14.32 -21.42
CA TYR A 416 -26.99 12.86 -21.48
C TYR A 416 -26.74 12.36 -22.90
N GLU A 417 -26.37 13.25 -23.82
CA GLU A 417 -25.88 12.82 -25.13
C GLU A 417 -24.60 11.99 -24.96
N ARG A 418 -24.48 10.91 -25.71
CA ARG A 418 -23.43 9.92 -25.51
C ARG A 418 -22.32 10.15 -26.52
N ASP A 419 -21.10 10.25 -26.02
CA ASP A 419 -19.93 10.12 -26.87
C ASP A 419 -19.91 8.70 -27.50
N PRO A 420 -19.75 8.55 -28.82
CA PRO A 420 -19.90 7.27 -29.50
C PRO A 420 -18.79 6.26 -29.16
N GLU A 421 -17.63 6.72 -28.69
CA GLU A 421 -16.49 5.84 -28.37
C GLU A 421 -16.50 5.42 -26.89
N THR A 422 -16.81 6.37 -26.01
CA THR A 422 -16.70 6.22 -24.55
C THR A 422 -18.04 6.09 -23.84
N LEU A 423 -19.15 6.45 -24.49
CA LEU A 423 -20.49 6.62 -23.89
C LEU A 423 -20.55 7.65 -22.75
N ALA A 424 -19.49 8.43 -22.58
CA ALA A 424 -19.46 9.54 -21.63
C ALA A 424 -20.45 10.62 -22.03
N ARG A 425 -21.06 11.25 -21.03
CA ARG A 425 -21.90 12.44 -21.22
C ARG A 425 -21.05 13.74 -21.21
N PRO A 426 -21.50 14.82 -21.84
CA PRO A 426 -20.83 16.12 -21.72
C PRO A 426 -20.80 16.64 -20.27
N TRP A 427 -19.65 17.16 -19.85
CA TRP A 427 -19.47 17.77 -18.53
C TRP A 427 -19.70 19.28 -18.58
N ALA A 428 -20.90 19.74 -18.26
CA ALA A 428 -21.20 21.17 -18.11
C ALA A 428 -21.01 21.62 -16.66
N VAL A 429 -20.26 22.70 -16.46
CA VAL A 429 -19.99 23.26 -15.13
C VAL A 429 -20.99 24.37 -14.81
N PRO A 430 -21.56 24.40 -13.59
CA PRO A 430 -22.46 25.46 -13.15
C PRO A 430 -21.90 26.87 -13.37
N GLY A 431 -22.76 27.79 -13.81
CA GLY A 431 -22.39 29.17 -14.15
C GLY A 431 -22.02 29.37 -15.62
N THR A 432 -21.99 28.30 -16.44
CA THR A 432 -21.82 28.42 -17.90
C THR A 432 -23.16 28.75 -18.54
N ALA A 433 -23.28 29.95 -19.12
CA ALA A 433 -24.53 30.45 -19.68
C ALA A 433 -25.08 29.58 -20.82
N GLY A 434 -26.38 29.24 -20.77
CA GLY A 434 -27.05 28.44 -21.79
C GLY A 434 -26.86 26.92 -21.66
N LEU A 435 -26.17 26.46 -20.62
CA LEU A 435 -25.96 25.03 -20.32
C LEU A 435 -26.66 24.64 -19.01
N GLU A 436 -27.72 25.36 -18.64
CA GLU A 436 -28.50 25.09 -17.43
C GLU A 436 -29.15 23.70 -17.53
N HIS A 437 -28.88 22.84 -16.55
CA HIS A 437 -29.40 21.47 -16.53
C HIS A 437 -29.55 20.96 -15.10
N ARG A 438 -30.31 19.86 -14.96
CA ARG A 438 -30.56 19.21 -13.66
C ARG A 438 -30.21 17.74 -13.69
N ILE A 439 -29.09 17.39 -13.05
CA ILE A 439 -28.77 16.00 -12.72
C ILE A 439 -29.17 15.68 -11.28
N GLY A 440 -29.42 14.41 -10.99
CA GLY A 440 -29.82 13.92 -9.67
C GLY A 440 -30.04 12.41 -9.70
N GLY A 441 -30.41 11.82 -8.56
CA GLY A 441 -30.47 10.36 -8.39
C GLY A 441 -31.67 9.63 -9.02
N LEU A 442 -32.64 10.35 -9.60
CA LEU A 442 -33.74 9.73 -10.34
C LEU A 442 -33.31 9.40 -11.77
N GLU A 443 -33.84 8.31 -12.33
CA GLU A 443 -33.60 7.89 -13.71
C GLU A 443 -33.81 9.03 -14.70
N LYS A 444 -32.91 9.08 -15.70
CA LYS A 444 -32.83 10.15 -16.67
C LYS A 444 -33.21 9.67 -18.05
N ALA A 445 -33.99 10.48 -18.75
CA ALA A 445 -34.24 10.31 -20.17
C ALA A 445 -32.91 10.43 -20.92
N ASP A 446 -32.66 9.49 -21.83
CA ASP A 446 -31.52 9.54 -22.74
C ASP A 446 -31.48 10.89 -23.46
N VAL A 447 -30.26 11.37 -23.76
CA VAL A 447 -29.96 12.67 -24.38
C VAL A 447 -30.32 13.89 -23.52
N THR A 448 -31.59 14.02 -23.11
CA THR A 448 -32.11 15.24 -22.48
C THR A 448 -31.77 15.39 -21.00
N GLY A 449 -31.61 14.30 -20.26
CA GLY A 449 -31.37 14.35 -18.81
C GLY A 449 -32.59 14.72 -17.96
N ASN A 450 -33.80 14.77 -18.54
CA ASN A 450 -35.04 14.93 -17.78
C ASN A 450 -35.35 13.69 -16.96
N VAL A 451 -36.19 13.80 -15.92
CA VAL A 451 -36.63 12.62 -15.18
C VAL A 451 -37.48 11.73 -16.09
N SER A 452 -37.20 10.43 -16.12
CA SER A 452 -37.96 9.44 -16.87
C SER A 452 -38.35 8.26 -15.99
N TYR A 453 -39.56 7.75 -16.18
CA TYR A 453 -40.06 6.51 -15.58
C TYR A 453 -40.44 5.48 -16.66
N ASP A 454 -40.08 5.77 -17.91
CA ASP A 454 -40.33 4.90 -19.04
C ASP A 454 -39.46 3.63 -18.93
N PRO A 455 -40.05 2.43 -19.03
CA PRO A 455 -39.32 1.18 -18.82
C PRO A 455 -38.25 0.92 -19.88
N ASP A 456 -38.51 1.27 -21.14
CA ASP A 456 -37.55 1.05 -22.24
C ASP A 456 -36.35 2.01 -22.10
N ASN A 457 -36.61 3.27 -21.72
CA ASN A 457 -35.55 4.21 -21.36
C ASN A 457 -34.71 3.68 -20.19
N HIS A 458 -35.34 3.19 -19.12
CA HIS A 458 -34.60 2.65 -17.97
C HIS A 458 -33.71 1.49 -18.39
N HIS A 459 -34.25 0.54 -19.16
CA HIS A 459 -33.48 -0.58 -19.70
C HIS A 459 -32.28 -0.10 -20.51
N GLN A 460 -32.49 0.83 -21.46
CA GLN A 460 -31.44 1.36 -22.31
C GLN A 460 -30.36 2.11 -21.52
N MET A 461 -30.75 2.92 -20.55
CA MET A 461 -29.81 3.67 -19.71
C MET A 461 -28.95 2.74 -18.83
N GLN A 462 -29.52 1.62 -18.35
CA GLN A 462 -28.75 0.58 -17.68
C GLN A 462 -27.75 -0.09 -18.62
N LEU A 463 -28.17 -0.44 -19.84
CA LEU A 463 -27.25 -1.00 -20.85
C LEU A 463 -26.12 -0.03 -21.18
N TYR A 464 -26.37 1.28 -21.29
CA TYR A 464 -25.32 2.26 -21.53
C TYR A 464 -24.32 2.33 -20.39
N ARG A 465 -24.77 2.39 -19.12
CA ARG A 465 -23.87 2.42 -17.96
C ARG A 465 -23.00 1.15 -17.89
N GLN A 466 -23.60 -0.01 -18.18
CA GLN A 466 -22.88 -1.28 -18.27
C GLN A 466 -21.87 -1.30 -19.42
N ALA A 467 -22.30 -0.92 -20.63
CA ALA A 467 -21.46 -0.90 -21.83
C ALA A 467 -20.29 0.09 -21.70
N LYS A 468 -20.52 1.22 -21.03
CA LYS A 468 -19.50 2.23 -20.73
C LYS A 468 -18.36 1.65 -19.91
N VAL A 469 -18.68 1.02 -18.78
CA VAL A 469 -17.67 0.40 -17.90
C VAL A 469 -17.01 -0.79 -18.60
N ALA A 470 -17.78 -1.66 -19.26
CA ALA A 470 -17.20 -2.79 -19.99
C ALA A 470 -16.28 -2.35 -21.15
N GLY A 471 -16.61 -1.24 -21.82
CA GLY A 471 -15.86 -0.70 -22.94
C GLY A 471 -14.46 -0.20 -22.59
N ILE A 472 -14.21 0.11 -21.31
CA ILE A 472 -12.88 0.49 -20.79
C ILE A 472 -11.84 -0.62 -21.07
N ALA A 473 -12.26 -1.89 -21.17
CA ALA A 473 -11.36 -3.00 -21.48
C ALA A 473 -10.58 -2.82 -22.80
N ARG A 474 -11.09 -2.00 -23.74
CA ARG A 474 -10.42 -1.68 -25.02
C ARG A 474 -9.33 -0.61 -24.88
N ASP A 475 -9.32 0.13 -23.79
CA ASP A 475 -8.47 1.29 -23.54
C ASP A 475 -7.43 1.05 -22.43
N ILE A 476 -7.47 -0.12 -21.80
CA ILE A 476 -6.52 -0.54 -20.76
C ILE A 476 -5.51 -1.53 -21.35
N PRO A 477 -4.28 -1.59 -20.79
CA PRO A 477 -3.28 -2.55 -21.24
C PRO A 477 -3.74 -4.00 -21.11
N PRO A 478 -3.23 -4.92 -21.96
CA PRO A 478 -3.44 -6.34 -21.78
C PRO A 478 -2.82 -6.83 -20.46
N LEU A 479 -3.34 -7.94 -19.94
CA LEU A 479 -2.74 -8.65 -18.82
C LEU A 479 -1.37 -9.19 -19.25
N GLU A 480 -0.32 -8.66 -18.64
CA GLU A 480 1.05 -9.09 -18.84
C GLU A 480 1.35 -10.37 -18.06
N VAL A 481 2.18 -11.23 -18.67
CA VAL A 481 2.62 -12.49 -18.07
C VAL A 481 4.13 -12.49 -17.94
N PHE A 482 4.60 -12.83 -16.75
CA PHE A 482 6.00 -13.16 -16.50
C PHE A 482 6.19 -14.67 -16.48
N GLY A 483 7.18 -15.14 -17.24
CA GLY A 483 7.46 -16.57 -17.42
C GLY A 483 7.05 -17.04 -18.82
N PRO A 484 6.93 -18.36 -19.04
CA PRO A 484 6.56 -18.92 -20.34
C PRO A 484 5.12 -18.54 -20.71
N GLU A 485 4.82 -18.31 -22.00
CA GLU A 485 3.45 -17.95 -22.44
C GLU A 485 2.40 -19.04 -22.20
N ARG A 486 2.84 -20.29 -22.02
CA ARG A 486 2.04 -21.48 -21.74
C ARG A 486 2.80 -22.36 -20.74
N GLY A 487 2.10 -23.06 -19.86
CA GLY A 487 2.75 -23.91 -18.87
C GLY A 487 1.77 -24.72 -18.01
N ASP A 488 2.31 -25.34 -16.97
CA ASP A 488 1.54 -26.20 -16.07
C ASP A 488 0.73 -25.38 -15.06
N LEU A 489 1.28 -24.23 -14.62
CA LEU A 489 0.66 -23.39 -13.59
C LEU A 489 0.83 -21.91 -13.88
N LEU A 490 -0.26 -21.16 -13.82
CA LEU A 490 -0.26 -19.70 -13.69
C LEU A 490 -0.60 -19.31 -12.26
N ILE A 491 0.23 -18.48 -11.63
CA ILE A 491 -0.10 -17.85 -10.36
C ILE A 491 -0.61 -16.43 -10.64
N LEU A 492 -1.93 -16.25 -10.49
CA LEU A 492 -2.63 -14.99 -10.73
C LEU A 492 -2.82 -14.24 -9.41
N GLY A 493 -2.42 -12.97 -9.37
CA GLY A 493 -2.58 -12.11 -8.19
C GLY A 493 -3.19 -10.75 -8.49
N TRP A 494 -3.42 -9.98 -7.43
CA TRP A 494 -3.77 -8.56 -7.47
C TRP A 494 -3.31 -7.83 -6.19
N GLY A 495 -3.18 -6.50 -6.25
CA GLY A 495 -2.77 -5.68 -5.11
C GLY A 495 -1.39 -6.05 -4.52
N SER A 496 -1.21 -5.90 -3.20
CA SER A 496 0.04 -6.20 -2.47
C SER A 496 0.58 -7.63 -2.56
N THR A 497 -0.19 -8.61 -3.04
CA THR A 497 0.30 -9.99 -3.19
C THR A 497 1.38 -10.14 -4.26
N PHE A 498 1.56 -9.12 -5.11
CA PHE A 498 2.49 -9.11 -6.24
C PHE A 498 3.87 -9.63 -5.88
N GLY A 499 4.50 -9.04 -4.86
CA GLY A 499 5.88 -9.35 -4.57
C GLY A 499 6.10 -10.79 -4.14
N ALA A 500 5.18 -11.34 -3.34
CA ALA A 500 5.26 -12.72 -2.87
C ALA A 500 5.02 -13.70 -4.04
N ILE A 501 4.02 -13.42 -4.88
CA ILE A 501 3.71 -14.25 -6.04
C ILE A 501 4.86 -14.21 -7.06
N ARG A 502 5.35 -13.01 -7.38
CA ARG A 502 6.45 -12.80 -8.33
C ARG A 502 7.69 -13.58 -7.90
N SER A 503 8.09 -13.44 -6.64
CA SER A 503 9.25 -14.14 -6.09
C SER A 503 9.05 -15.65 -6.08
N ALA A 504 7.84 -16.14 -5.77
CA ALA A 504 7.53 -17.56 -5.80
C ALA A 504 7.64 -18.14 -7.22
N ALA A 505 7.12 -17.42 -8.22
CA ALA A 505 7.23 -17.82 -9.62
C ALA A 505 8.69 -17.84 -10.10
N GLU A 506 9.51 -16.85 -9.71
CA GLU A 506 10.95 -16.83 -10.02
C GLU A 506 11.70 -18.02 -9.40
N LEU A 507 11.42 -18.37 -8.14
CA LEU A 507 12.03 -19.53 -7.48
C LEU A 507 11.63 -20.85 -8.15
N LEU A 508 10.33 -21.02 -8.46
CA LEU A 508 9.84 -22.22 -9.13
C LEU A 508 10.40 -22.36 -10.55
N ALA A 509 10.51 -21.25 -11.29
CA ALA A 509 11.11 -21.24 -12.62
C ALA A 509 12.61 -21.55 -12.57
N ALA A 510 13.34 -21.06 -11.55
CA ALA A 510 14.74 -21.40 -11.34
C ALA A 510 14.94 -22.90 -11.02
N ASP A 511 13.97 -23.53 -10.38
CA ASP A 511 13.92 -25.00 -10.15
C ASP A 511 13.49 -25.79 -11.41
N GLY A 512 13.24 -25.12 -12.54
CA GLY A 512 12.88 -25.74 -13.82
C GLY A 512 11.39 -26.03 -14.00
N ALA A 513 10.51 -25.55 -13.12
CA ALA A 513 9.07 -25.73 -13.27
C ALA A 513 8.48 -24.79 -14.34
N ALA A 514 7.51 -25.27 -15.13
CA ALA A 514 6.80 -24.48 -16.13
C ALA A 514 5.70 -23.61 -15.49
N VAL A 515 6.14 -22.68 -14.62
CA VAL A 515 5.27 -21.77 -13.86
C VAL A 515 5.38 -20.35 -14.40
N ALA A 516 4.25 -19.70 -14.56
CA ALA A 516 4.17 -18.28 -14.90
C ALA A 516 3.42 -17.49 -13.82
N HIS A 517 3.56 -16.17 -13.86
CA HIS A 517 2.83 -15.23 -13.01
C HIS A 517 2.17 -14.14 -13.84
N ALA A 518 0.92 -13.81 -13.50
CA ALA A 518 0.25 -12.61 -13.99
C ALA A 518 -0.36 -11.83 -12.81
N HIS A 519 -0.45 -10.51 -12.93
CA HIS A 519 -0.96 -9.65 -11.87
C HIS A 519 -1.92 -8.59 -12.40
N MET A 520 -3.13 -8.55 -11.86
CA MET A 520 -4.19 -7.64 -12.32
C MET A 520 -4.05 -6.25 -11.70
N ARG A 521 -4.01 -5.23 -12.57
CA ARG A 521 -4.07 -3.81 -12.18
C ARG A 521 -5.46 -3.23 -12.39
N HIS A 522 -6.22 -3.78 -13.33
CA HIS A 522 -7.61 -3.43 -13.61
C HIS A 522 -8.49 -4.62 -13.23
N LEU A 523 -9.33 -4.44 -12.21
CA LEU A 523 -10.19 -5.50 -11.66
C LEU A 523 -11.62 -5.40 -12.20
N ASN A 524 -12.03 -4.21 -12.62
CA ASN A 524 -13.25 -4.03 -13.39
C ASN A 524 -13.07 -2.88 -14.42
N PRO A 525 -13.33 -3.13 -15.71
CA PRO A 525 -13.34 -4.47 -16.32
C PRO A 525 -11.95 -5.12 -16.22
N PHE A 526 -11.89 -6.46 -16.29
CA PHE A 526 -10.63 -7.14 -16.51
C PHE A 526 -10.04 -6.82 -17.90
N PRO A 527 -8.70 -6.93 -18.08
CA PRO A 527 -8.06 -6.82 -19.39
C PRO A 527 -8.68 -7.77 -20.42
N ALA A 528 -8.80 -7.33 -21.67
CA ALA A 528 -9.52 -8.07 -22.70
C ALA A 528 -8.92 -9.46 -23.00
N ASN A 529 -7.61 -9.64 -22.85
CA ASN A 529 -6.92 -10.91 -23.06
C ASN A 529 -6.95 -11.87 -21.84
N THR A 530 -7.61 -11.49 -20.73
CA THR A 530 -7.59 -12.26 -19.48
C THR A 530 -7.97 -13.72 -19.71
N GLU A 531 -9.09 -14.00 -20.38
CA GLU A 531 -9.51 -15.38 -20.63
C GLU A 531 -8.47 -16.20 -21.41
N ALA A 532 -7.90 -15.60 -22.46
CA ALA A 532 -6.89 -16.26 -23.30
C ALA A 532 -5.62 -16.58 -22.49
N VAL A 533 -5.19 -15.67 -21.61
CA VAL A 533 -4.07 -15.90 -20.70
C VAL A 533 -4.39 -17.06 -19.75
N LEU A 534 -5.53 -17.02 -19.07
CA LEU A 534 -5.89 -18.05 -18.10
C LEU A 534 -6.01 -19.45 -18.72
N ARG A 535 -6.55 -19.56 -19.95
CA ARG A 535 -6.68 -20.83 -20.68
C ARG A 535 -5.36 -21.37 -21.24
N SER A 536 -4.29 -20.57 -21.22
CA SER A 536 -2.97 -20.98 -21.72
C SER A 536 -2.21 -21.87 -20.73
N TYR A 537 -2.76 -22.10 -19.54
CA TYR A 537 -2.15 -22.90 -18.48
C TYR A 537 -3.07 -24.03 -18.04
N ARG A 538 -2.48 -25.16 -17.66
CA ARG A 538 -3.24 -26.32 -17.17
C ARG A 538 -3.98 -26.02 -15.87
N ARG A 539 -3.36 -25.25 -14.97
CA ARG A 539 -4.00 -24.76 -13.74
C ARG A 539 -3.73 -23.29 -13.49
N VAL A 540 -4.64 -22.68 -12.74
CA VAL A 540 -4.54 -21.31 -12.24
C VAL A 540 -4.64 -21.34 -10.72
N LEU A 541 -3.60 -20.87 -10.03
CA LEU A 541 -3.58 -20.64 -8.59
C LEU A 541 -3.81 -19.15 -8.33
N ILE A 542 -4.69 -18.83 -7.38
CA ILE A 542 -5.02 -17.45 -6.98
C ILE A 542 -4.79 -17.31 -5.48
N PRO A 543 -3.61 -16.84 -5.04
CA PRO A 543 -3.34 -16.53 -3.65
C PRO A 543 -3.97 -15.19 -3.25
N GLU A 544 -4.81 -15.17 -2.22
CA GLU A 544 -5.50 -13.94 -1.79
C GLU A 544 -5.39 -13.71 -0.28
N VAL A 545 -5.21 -12.45 0.12
CA VAL A 545 -5.32 -12.04 1.54
C VAL A 545 -6.80 -11.75 1.89
N ASN A 546 -7.67 -12.68 1.51
CA ASN A 546 -9.12 -12.72 1.74
C ASN A 546 -9.57 -14.19 1.58
N LEU A 547 -10.88 -14.47 1.45
CA LEU A 547 -11.44 -15.81 1.26
C LEU A 547 -11.90 -16.09 -0.20
N GLY A 548 -11.06 -15.75 -1.18
CA GLY A 548 -11.28 -16.09 -2.58
C GLY A 548 -12.18 -15.11 -3.36
N GLN A 549 -12.01 -13.80 -3.19
CA GLN A 549 -12.83 -12.81 -3.89
C GLN A 549 -12.52 -12.70 -5.39
N LEU A 550 -11.24 -12.57 -5.77
CA LEU A 550 -10.85 -12.63 -7.18
C LEU A 550 -11.13 -14.02 -7.76
N LEU A 551 -10.88 -15.07 -6.98
CA LEU A 551 -11.22 -16.45 -7.35
C LEU A 551 -12.68 -16.58 -7.78
N MET A 552 -13.61 -16.07 -6.97
CA MET A 552 -15.03 -16.08 -7.27
C MET A 552 -15.32 -15.40 -8.62
N LEU A 553 -14.76 -14.20 -8.85
CA LEU A 553 -14.96 -13.43 -10.07
C LEU A 553 -14.41 -14.14 -11.32
N VAL A 554 -13.22 -14.72 -11.22
CA VAL A 554 -12.57 -15.44 -12.33
C VAL A 554 -13.39 -16.67 -12.71
N ARG A 555 -13.80 -17.48 -11.72
CA ARG A 555 -14.61 -18.69 -11.96
C ARG A 555 -15.98 -18.34 -12.54
N ALA A 556 -16.65 -17.33 -11.98
CA ALA A 556 -17.96 -16.90 -12.43
C ALA A 556 -17.95 -16.36 -13.87
N ARG A 557 -16.88 -15.64 -14.27
CA ARG A 557 -16.82 -14.98 -15.58
C ARG A 557 -16.31 -15.89 -16.70
N TYR A 558 -15.37 -16.79 -16.42
CA TYR A 558 -14.66 -17.55 -17.46
C TYR A 558 -14.86 -19.06 -17.40
N LEU A 559 -15.56 -19.57 -16.37
CA LEU A 559 -15.77 -21.01 -16.12
C LEU A 559 -14.44 -21.79 -16.08
N ILE A 560 -13.38 -21.16 -15.57
CA ILE A 560 -12.06 -21.76 -15.39
C ILE A 560 -12.01 -22.32 -13.97
N ASP A 561 -11.55 -23.57 -13.81
CA ASP A 561 -11.43 -24.24 -12.51
C ASP A 561 -10.17 -23.78 -11.76
N ALA A 562 -10.11 -22.48 -11.45
CA ALA A 562 -9.02 -21.91 -10.67
C ALA A 562 -9.07 -22.38 -9.21
N VAL A 563 -7.90 -22.50 -8.59
CA VAL A 563 -7.72 -22.93 -7.19
C VAL A 563 -7.31 -21.72 -6.35
N GLY A 564 -7.99 -21.50 -5.22
CA GLY A 564 -7.64 -20.46 -4.26
C GLY A 564 -6.59 -20.92 -3.25
N TYR A 565 -5.74 -19.98 -2.81
CA TYR A 565 -4.93 -20.14 -1.61
C TYR A 565 -5.12 -18.92 -0.71
N ASP A 566 -6.07 -19.05 0.21
CA ASP A 566 -6.69 -17.92 0.89
C ASP A 566 -6.13 -17.76 2.31
N LYS A 567 -5.76 -16.53 2.70
CA LYS A 567 -5.31 -16.21 4.06
C LYS A 567 -5.92 -14.93 4.60
N VAL A 568 -6.48 -15.04 5.80
CA VAL A 568 -7.09 -13.91 6.52
C VAL A 568 -6.46 -13.82 7.90
N ARG A 569 -5.19 -13.42 7.94
CA ARG A 569 -4.36 -13.40 9.16
C ARG A 569 -3.87 -12.01 9.55
N GLY A 570 -4.28 -10.96 8.84
CA GLY A 570 -3.76 -9.62 9.06
C GLY A 570 -2.25 -9.47 8.78
N LYS A 571 -1.71 -10.35 7.93
CA LYS A 571 -0.29 -10.41 7.54
C LYS A 571 -0.17 -10.61 6.02
N PRO A 572 0.89 -10.12 5.36
CA PRO A 572 1.14 -10.44 3.95
C PRO A 572 1.56 -11.91 3.78
N PHE A 573 1.50 -12.41 2.55
CA PHE A 573 2.01 -13.75 2.23
C PHE A 573 3.53 -13.83 2.39
N ARG A 574 3.99 -15.00 2.83
CA ARG A 574 5.37 -15.42 2.63
C ARG A 574 5.52 -16.09 1.25
N ILE A 575 6.66 -15.92 0.62
CA ILE A 575 7.07 -16.53 -0.63
C ILE A 575 7.00 -18.05 -0.53
N GLY A 576 7.62 -18.65 0.49
CA GLY A 576 7.68 -20.09 0.71
C GLY A 576 6.29 -20.73 0.80
N GLU A 577 5.33 -20.01 1.39
CA GLU A 577 3.96 -20.48 1.50
C GLU A 577 3.24 -20.61 0.14
N ILE A 578 3.58 -19.76 -0.83
CA ILE A 578 3.05 -19.83 -2.21
C ILE A 578 3.81 -20.90 -2.99
N VAL A 579 5.14 -21.00 -2.80
CA VAL A 579 5.97 -22.05 -3.42
C VAL A 579 5.48 -23.45 -3.04
N ASP A 580 5.24 -23.68 -1.75
CA ASP A 580 4.79 -24.98 -1.24
C ASP A 580 3.43 -25.36 -1.82
N GLU A 581 2.50 -24.40 -1.88
CA GLU A 581 1.18 -24.64 -2.47
C GLU A 581 1.24 -24.88 -3.98
N ALA A 582 2.07 -24.11 -4.70
CA ALA A 582 2.31 -24.33 -6.12
C ALA A 582 2.91 -25.71 -6.40
N ARG A 583 3.90 -26.14 -5.62
CA ARG A 583 4.49 -27.49 -5.70
C ARG A 583 3.45 -28.58 -5.40
N ARG A 584 2.62 -28.37 -4.38
CA ARG A 584 1.52 -29.28 -4.02
C ARG A 584 0.56 -29.46 -5.20
N LEU A 585 0.21 -28.37 -5.89
CA LEU A 585 -0.59 -28.45 -7.11
C LEU A 585 0.16 -29.22 -8.18
N LEU A 586 1.34 -28.77 -8.62
CA LEU A 586 2.12 -29.42 -9.69
C LEU A 586 2.30 -30.93 -9.48
N ALA A 587 2.48 -31.40 -8.24
CA ALA A 587 2.61 -32.81 -7.91
C ALA A 587 1.33 -33.65 -8.15
N GLN A 588 0.13 -33.04 -8.19
CA GLN A 588 -1.12 -33.76 -8.51
C GLN A 588 -1.21 -34.17 -10.00
N ASP A 589 -0.33 -33.63 -10.85
CA ASP A 589 -0.31 -33.91 -12.29
C ASP A 589 0.79 -34.91 -12.70
N ALA A 590 1.68 -35.26 -11.78
CA ALA A 590 2.70 -36.31 -11.92
C ALA A 590 2.14 -37.66 -11.46
#